data_AF-A0A093KSC5-F1
#
_entry.id   AF-A0A093KSC5-F1
#
_cell.length_a   1.000
_cell.length_b   1.000
_cell.length_c   1.000
_cell.angle_alpha   90.00
_cell.angle_beta   90.00
_cell.angle_gamma   90.00
#
_symmetry.space_group_name_H-M   'P 1'
#
loop_
_entity.id
_entity.type
_entity.pdbx_description
1 polymer ?
#
loop_
_entity_poly.entity_id
_entity_poly.type
_entity_poly.pdbx_seq_one_letter_code
_entity_poly.pdbx_strand_id
1 'polypeptide(L)'
;TEPSPVLDLKAEYVGVTSVNLTWAVNDNASNSYTYRIEVVNGTSVRNLTSNVTKAKITELIPGTLYNFTVFAVVNDDETEGISIRLYTKPSPVLDLRAEYVGVTSVSLTWAVNDNASNSYTYRIEVVNGTSVRNLTSNVTKTEITELIPGTMYNFTVFAVAADGQTEGEGVSVRLYTKPSPVLDLRAEYVGVTSVSLTWAVNDNASNSYTYRIEVVNGTSVRNLTTSNVTKTEITKLIPGTMYNFTVFAVAADGQTEGEGVSVRLYTSKSQFL
;
A
#
# COMPACT_ATOMS: atom_id res chain seq x y z
N THR A 1 47.68 -25.26 21.32
CA THR A 1 47.25 -24.18 22.24
C THR A 1 45.76 -24.12 22.14
N GLU A 2 45.09 -24.11 23.29
CA GLU A 2 43.63 -24.01 23.38
C GLU A 2 43.17 -22.70 22.71
N PRO A 3 42.12 -22.73 21.88
CA PRO A 3 41.64 -21.53 21.20
C PRO A 3 41.06 -20.51 22.19
N SER A 4 41.30 -19.22 21.92
CA SER A 4 40.61 -18.14 22.65
C SER A 4 39.14 -18.01 22.20
N PRO A 5 38.20 -17.72 23.12
CA PRO A 5 36.78 -17.63 22.80
C PRO A 5 36.45 -16.49 21.86
N VAL A 6 35.35 -16.66 21.14
CA VAL A 6 34.79 -15.64 20.25
C VAL A 6 34.09 -14.56 21.07
N LEU A 7 34.26 -13.30 20.67
CA LEU A 7 33.74 -12.12 21.34
C LEU A 7 32.97 -11.24 20.34
N ASP A 8 32.14 -10.33 20.86
CA ASP A 8 31.49 -9.26 20.07
C ASP A 8 30.71 -9.77 18.83
N LEU A 9 29.99 -10.89 18.97
CA LEU A 9 29.17 -11.43 17.88
C LEU A 9 28.04 -10.44 17.52
N LYS A 10 28.00 -10.04 16.25
CA LYS A 10 27.04 -9.08 15.71
C LYS A 10 26.47 -9.55 14.38
N ALA A 11 25.26 -9.09 14.08
CA ALA A 11 24.66 -9.20 12.76
C ALA A 11 24.80 -7.86 12.02
N GLU A 12 25.70 -7.81 11.04
CA GLU A 12 25.90 -6.62 10.20
C GLU A 12 24.76 -6.43 9.20
N TYR A 13 24.11 -7.53 8.82
CA TYR A 13 23.00 -7.52 7.88
C TYR A 13 22.00 -8.62 8.23
N VAL A 14 20.73 -8.25 8.24
CA VAL A 14 19.59 -9.16 8.36
C VAL A 14 18.67 -8.96 7.16
N GLY A 15 18.63 -9.95 6.30
CA GLY A 15 17.78 -9.99 5.11
C GLY A 15 16.63 -10.97 5.24
N VAL A 16 15.97 -11.21 4.11
CA VAL A 16 14.82 -12.11 4.00
C VAL A 16 15.25 -13.58 4.14
N THR A 17 16.29 -13.98 3.42
CA THR A 17 16.80 -15.37 3.41
C THR A 17 18.27 -15.49 3.79
N SER A 18 18.89 -14.41 4.29
CA SER A 18 20.30 -14.42 4.67
C SER A 18 20.63 -13.46 5.81
N VAL A 19 21.68 -13.80 6.55
CA VAL A 19 22.24 -12.99 7.65
C VAL A 19 23.76 -12.96 7.48
N ASN A 20 24.37 -11.78 7.64
CA ASN A 20 25.82 -11.65 7.72
C ASN A 20 26.22 -11.43 9.18
N LEU A 21 27.04 -12.33 9.71
CA LEU A 21 27.59 -12.24 11.06
C LEU A 21 29.05 -11.81 11.03
N THR A 22 29.45 -11.06 12.04
CA THR A 22 30.83 -10.66 12.34
C THR A 22 31.12 -10.93 13.81
N TRP A 23 32.39 -11.19 14.12
CA TRP A 23 32.84 -11.38 15.50
C TRP A 23 34.31 -10.98 15.64
N ALA A 24 34.79 -10.95 16.87
CA ALA A 24 36.18 -10.68 17.22
C ALA A 24 36.81 -11.85 17.95
N VAL A 25 38.14 -11.96 17.87
CA VAL A 25 38.94 -12.89 18.67
C VAL A 25 40.17 -12.13 19.14
N ASN A 26 40.41 -12.11 20.45
CA ASN A 26 41.57 -11.46 21.03
C ASN A 26 42.74 -12.46 21.15
N ASP A 27 43.22 -12.92 19.99
CA ASP A 27 44.31 -13.88 19.91
C ASP A 27 45.19 -13.63 18.70
N ASN A 28 46.51 -13.56 18.95
CA ASN A 28 47.50 -13.38 17.90
C ASN A 28 47.60 -14.62 16.97
N ALA A 29 47.13 -15.78 17.42
CA ALA A 29 47.06 -17.01 16.63
C ALA A 29 45.73 -17.17 15.86
N SER A 30 44.81 -16.20 15.93
CA SER A 30 43.46 -16.28 15.32
C SER A 30 43.43 -16.60 13.82
N ASN A 31 44.50 -16.30 13.08
CA ASN A 31 44.64 -16.66 11.66
C ASN A 31 44.68 -18.17 11.40
N SER A 32 44.90 -18.99 12.45
CA SER A 32 44.89 -20.46 12.37
C SER A 32 43.55 -21.08 12.75
N TYR A 33 42.56 -20.27 13.15
CA TYR A 33 41.32 -20.77 13.73
C TYR A 33 40.32 -21.08 12.63
N THR A 34 39.56 -22.16 12.81
CA THR A 34 38.33 -22.38 12.07
C THR A 34 37.17 -22.06 13.00
N TYR A 35 36.17 -21.36 12.48
CA TYR A 35 34.97 -21.01 13.25
C TYR A 35 33.83 -21.92 12.85
N ARG A 36 33.24 -22.64 13.81
CA ARG A 36 32.00 -23.37 13.61
C ARG A 36 30.83 -22.44 13.92
N ILE A 37 29.89 -22.32 12.99
CA ILE A 37 28.66 -21.55 13.15
C ILE A 37 27.50 -22.52 13.19
N GLU A 38 26.86 -22.62 14.34
CA GLU A 38 25.65 -23.40 14.54
C GLU A 38 24.44 -22.50 14.32
N VAL A 39 23.53 -22.93 13.44
CA VAL A 39 22.30 -22.22 13.07
C VAL A 39 21.13 -23.06 13.54
N VAL A 40 20.40 -22.56 14.54
CA VAL A 40 19.27 -23.26 15.15
C VAL A 40 17.96 -22.53 14.86
N ASN A 41 16.96 -23.29 14.40
CA ASN A 41 15.57 -22.86 14.27
C ASN A 41 14.66 -23.99 14.75
N GLY A 42 14.06 -23.82 15.93
CA GLY A 42 13.30 -24.89 16.59
C GLY A 42 14.19 -26.10 16.86
N THR A 43 13.84 -27.24 16.26
CA THR A 43 14.62 -28.50 16.34
C THR A 43 15.63 -28.67 15.22
N SER A 44 15.60 -27.80 14.20
CA SER A 44 16.53 -27.87 13.06
C SER A 44 17.86 -27.24 13.43
N VAL A 45 18.94 -27.98 13.19
CA VAL A 45 20.33 -27.54 13.42
C VAL A 45 21.14 -27.69 12.15
N ARG A 46 21.83 -26.63 11.74
CA ARG A 46 22.78 -26.62 10.61
C ARG A 46 24.12 -26.07 11.09
N ASN A 47 25.21 -26.77 10.80
CA ASN A 47 26.56 -26.29 11.06
C ASN A 47 27.20 -25.77 9.77
N LEU A 48 27.91 -24.64 9.88
CA LEU A 48 28.72 -24.03 8.84
C LEU A 48 30.12 -23.80 9.40
N THR A 49 31.10 -23.61 8.53
CA THR A 49 32.47 -23.26 8.92
C THR A 49 32.96 -22.01 8.21
N SER A 50 33.78 -21.20 8.88
CA SER A 50 34.47 -20.05 8.29
C SER A 50 35.91 -20.00 8.77
N ASN A 51 36.84 -19.59 7.90
CA ASN A 51 38.26 -19.39 8.25
C ASN A 51 38.58 -17.92 8.54
N VAL A 52 37.55 -17.08 8.63
CA VAL A 52 37.65 -15.65 8.91
C VAL A 52 36.59 -15.27 9.94
N THR A 53 36.72 -14.11 10.56
CA THR A 53 35.82 -13.65 11.63
C THR A 53 34.48 -13.07 11.13
N LYS A 54 33.98 -13.64 10.03
CA LYS A 54 32.69 -13.30 9.43
C LYS A 54 32.10 -14.49 8.69
N ALA A 55 30.78 -14.55 8.60
CA ALA A 55 30.09 -15.54 7.79
C ALA A 55 28.80 -14.96 7.18
N LYS A 56 28.51 -15.35 5.94
CA LYS A 56 27.21 -15.14 5.31
C LYS A 56 26.43 -16.45 5.38
N ILE A 57 25.34 -16.44 6.12
CA ILE A 57 24.41 -17.57 6.23
C ILE A 57 23.27 -17.32 5.24
N THR A 58 22.95 -18.31 4.42
CA THR A 58 21.92 -18.22 3.37
C THR A 58 20.90 -19.36 3.52
N GLU A 59 19.86 -19.36 2.68
CA GLU A 59 18.79 -20.37 2.69
C GLU A 59 18.02 -20.38 4.01
N LEU A 60 17.93 -19.22 4.66
CA LEU A 60 17.09 -19.02 5.84
C LEU A 60 15.63 -18.82 5.43
N ILE A 61 14.71 -19.23 6.30
CA ILE A 61 13.28 -19.04 6.10
C ILE A 61 12.93 -17.58 6.45
N PRO A 62 12.15 -16.86 5.63
CA PRO A 62 11.71 -15.50 5.91
C PRO A 62 10.92 -15.36 7.23
N GLY A 63 11.03 -14.20 7.88
CA GLY A 63 10.24 -13.86 9.08
C GLY A 63 10.37 -14.85 10.24
N THR A 64 11.50 -15.54 10.35
CA THR A 64 11.68 -16.67 11.28
C THR A 64 12.81 -16.40 12.27
N LEU A 65 12.61 -16.77 13.53
CA LEU A 65 13.60 -16.64 14.59
C LEU A 65 14.70 -17.68 14.44
N TYR A 66 15.95 -17.23 14.43
CA TYR A 66 17.14 -18.08 14.47
C TYR A 66 17.98 -17.75 15.69
N ASN A 67 18.63 -18.79 16.25
CA ASN A 67 19.73 -18.66 17.18
C ASN A 67 21.03 -19.06 16.47
N PHE A 68 21.97 -18.12 16.35
CA PHE A 68 23.27 -18.35 15.74
C PHE A 68 24.31 -18.41 16.84
N THR A 69 25.06 -19.51 16.93
CA THR A 69 26.14 -19.69 17.91
C THR A 69 27.46 -19.88 17.19
N VAL A 70 28.49 -19.10 17.54
CA VAL A 70 29.83 -19.19 16.93
C VAL A 70 30.83 -19.71 17.94
N PHE A 71 31.60 -20.71 17.53
CA PHE A 71 32.66 -21.36 18.29
C PHE A 71 33.99 -21.19 17.58
N ALA A 72 35.09 -20.99 18.31
CA ALA A 72 36.44 -21.10 17.76
C ALA A 72 36.94 -22.54 17.92
N VAL A 73 37.54 -23.10 16.86
CA VAL A 73 37.97 -24.50 16.79
C VAL A 73 39.43 -24.57 16.32
N VAL A 74 40.26 -25.29 17.07
CA VAL A 74 41.67 -25.56 16.76
C VAL A 74 42.04 -26.98 17.20
N ASN A 75 42.57 -27.80 16.30
CA ASN A 75 43.05 -29.17 16.61
C ASN A 75 42.06 -30.01 17.44
N ASP A 76 40.78 -30.01 17.06
CA ASP A 76 39.67 -30.67 17.74
C ASP A 76 39.25 -30.10 19.12
N ASP A 77 39.95 -29.07 19.62
CA ASP A 77 39.51 -28.29 20.78
C ASP A 77 38.54 -27.18 20.32
N GLU A 78 37.44 -27.01 21.05
CA GLU A 78 36.38 -26.03 20.79
C GLU A 78 36.15 -25.15 22.01
N THR A 79 35.98 -23.84 21.79
CA THR A 79 35.68 -22.88 22.87
C THR A 79 34.22 -22.94 23.30
N GLU A 80 33.88 -22.28 24.41
CA GLU A 80 32.49 -21.89 24.64
C GLU A 80 31.99 -21.00 23.47
N GLY A 81 30.76 -21.24 23.04
CA GLY A 81 30.14 -20.52 21.93
C GLY A 81 29.44 -19.24 22.39
N ILE A 82 29.50 -18.19 21.59
CA ILE A 82 28.72 -16.95 21.78
C ILE A 82 27.52 -16.97 20.84
N SER A 83 26.35 -16.57 21.35
CA SER A 83 25.08 -16.66 20.61
C SER A 83 24.39 -15.32 20.39
N ILE A 84 23.74 -15.15 19.23
CA ILE A 84 22.80 -14.07 18.95
C ILE A 84 21.48 -14.64 18.42
N ARG A 85 20.36 -14.05 18.86
CA ARG A 85 19.00 -14.40 18.41
C ARG A 85 18.37 -13.26 17.66
N LEU A 86 17.83 -13.53 16.48
CA LEU A 86 17.13 -12.52 15.66
C LEU A 86 16.17 -13.17 14.68
N TYR A 87 15.17 -12.41 14.25
CA TYR A 87 14.29 -12.78 13.14
C TYR A 87 14.91 -12.39 11.81
N THR A 88 14.82 -13.27 10.80
CA THR A 88 14.97 -12.84 9.41
C THR A 88 13.81 -11.92 9.02
N LYS A 89 14.01 -11.08 8.01
CA LYS A 89 12.92 -10.23 7.51
C LYS A 89 11.84 -11.09 6.82
N PRO A 90 10.55 -10.80 7.01
CA PRO A 90 9.48 -11.34 6.15
C PRO A 90 9.72 -11.03 4.66
N SER A 91 9.24 -11.86 3.74
CA SER A 91 9.18 -11.44 2.34
C SER A 91 8.15 -10.31 2.16
N PRO A 92 8.31 -9.49 1.11
CA PRO A 92 7.30 -8.49 0.76
C PRO A 92 5.96 -9.17 0.44
N VAL A 93 4.85 -8.47 0.71
CA VAL A 93 3.53 -8.93 0.26
C VAL A 93 3.46 -8.91 -1.27
N LEU A 94 2.56 -9.72 -1.84
CA LEU A 94 2.38 -9.85 -3.28
C LEU A 94 1.01 -9.33 -3.70
N ASP A 95 0.86 -9.00 -4.99
CA ASP A 95 -0.42 -8.65 -5.62
C ASP A 95 -1.25 -7.61 -4.84
N LEU A 96 -0.57 -6.64 -4.21
CA LEU A 96 -1.25 -5.57 -3.48
C LEU A 96 -2.13 -4.76 -4.44
N ARG A 97 -3.43 -4.75 -4.17
CA ARG A 97 -4.42 -4.03 -4.98
C ARG A 97 -5.60 -3.56 -4.14
N ALA A 98 -6.30 -2.55 -4.65
CA ALA A 98 -7.61 -2.18 -4.12
C ALA A 98 -8.69 -3.07 -4.73
N GLU A 99 -9.45 -3.74 -3.88
CA GLU A 99 -10.66 -4.49 -4.27
C GLU A 99 -11.88 -3.57 -4.36
N TYR A 100 -11.89 -2.52 -3.54
CA TYR A 100 -12.92 -1.49 -3.55
C TYR A 100 -12.31 -0.11 -3.31
N VAL A 101 -12.80 0.87 -4.08
CA VAL A 101 -12.48 2.29 -3.93
C VAL A 101 -13.78 3.06 -3.81
N GLY A 102 -14.04 3.55 -2.60
CA GLY A 102 -15.20 4.36 -2.25
C GLY A 102 -14.86 5.84 -2.09
N VAL A 103 -15.84 6.57 -1.58
CA VAL A 103 -15.74 8.03 -1.32
C VAL A 103 -14.85 8.31 -0.11
N THR A 104 -15.03 7.57 0.98
CA THR A 104 -14.28 7.74 2.24
C THR A 104 -13.60 6.47 2.74
N SER A 105 -13.63 5.39 1.95
CA SER A 105 -12.96 4.14 2.28
C SER A 105 -12.35 3.44 1.07
N VAL A 106 -11.32 2.64 1.32
CA VAL A 106 -10.64 1.78 0.35
C VAL A 106 -10.45 0.42 1.01
N SER A 107 -10.80 -0.65 0.30
CA SER A 107 -10.46 -2.02 0.72
C SER A 107 -9.26 -2.53 -0.06
N LEU A 108 -8.17 -2.82 0.65
CA LEU A 108 -6.97 -3.41 0.07
C LEU A 108 -6.95 -4.91 0.29
N THR A 109 -6.37 -5.63 -0.66
CA THR A 109 -6.03 -7.05 -0.53
C THR A 109 -4.63 -7.30 -1.07
N TRP A 110 -3.96 -8.28 -0.50
CA TRP A 110 -2.65 -8.75 -0.91
C TRP A 110 -2.53 -10.27 -0.69
N ALA A 111 -1.46 -10.84 -1.21
CA ALA A 111 -1.11 -12.24 -1.04
C ALA A 111 0.24 -12.38 -0.31
N VAL A 112 0.49 -13.58 0.21
CA VAL A 112 1.74 -13.99 0.83
C VAL A 112 2.02 -15.43 0.39
N ASN A 113 3.29 -15.76 0.15
CA ASN A 113 3.70 -17.09 -0.32
C ASN A 113 4.84 -17.69 0.52
N ASP A 114 5.18 -17.08 1.65
CA ASP A 114 6.20 -17.58 2.56
C ASP A 114 5.67 -18.71 3.44
N ASN A 115 6.52 -19.69 3.73
CA ASN A 115 6.17 -20.80 4.61
C ASN A 115 5.86 -20.35 6.06
N ALA A 116 6.41 -19.21 6.48
CA ALA A 116 6.18 -18.63 7.80
C ALA A 116 5.00 -17.64 7.84
N SER A 117 4.30 -17.41 6.73
CA SER A 117 3.32 -16.31 6.61
C SER A 117 2.16 -16.38 7.60
N ASN A 118 1.85 -17.56 8.13
CA ASN A 118 0.81 -17.77 9.13
C ASN A 118 1.08 -17.05 10.46
N SER A 119 2.35 -16.68 10.74
CA SER A 119 2.73 -15.94 11.94
C SER A 119 2.81 -14.42 11.71
N TYR A 120 2.61 -13.96 10.47
CA TYR A 120 2.79 -12.56 10.14
C TYR A 120 1.59 -11.72 10.58
N THR A 121 1.90 -10.50 10.99
CA THR A 121 0.94 -9.39 11.00
C THR A 121 1.33 -8.40 9.92
N TYR A 122 0.48 -7.42 9.66
CA TYR A 122 0.70 -6.45 8.58
C TYR A 122 0.56 -5.04 9.12
N ARG A 123 1.53 -4.18 8.82
CA ARG A 123 1.41 -2.74 9.01
C ARG A 123 1.03 -2.10 7.68
N ILE A 124 -0.02 -1.30 7.70
CA ILE A 124 -0.50 -0.54 6.54
C ILE A 124 -0.23 0.93 6.82
N GLU A 125 0.69 1.52 6.06
CA GLU A 125 0.97 2.94 6.06
C GLU A 125 0.11 3.64 5.01
N VAL A 126 -0.60 4.68 5.43
CA VAL A 126 -1.51 5.46 4.59
C VAL A 126 -0.97 6.88 4.53
N VAL A 127 -0.52 7.30 3.35
CA VAL A 127 0.12 8.61 3.15
C VAL A 127 -0.73 9.49 2.22
N ASN A 128 -0.95 10.73 2.64
CA ASN A 128 -1.57 11.79 1.87
C ASN A 128 -0.82 13.10 2.09
N GLY A 129 -0.02 13.50 1.10
CA GLY A 129 0.89 14.64 1.25
C GLY A 129 1.87 14.41 2.39
N THR A 130 1.78 15.23 3.44
CA THR A 130 2.59 15.11 4.67
C THR A 130 1.90 14.31 5.79
N SER A 131 0.62 13.95 5.62
CA SER A 131 -0.11 13.15 6.60
C SER A 131 0.26 11.68 6.46
N VAL A 132 0.57 11.02 7.58
CA VAL A 132 0.89 9.60 7.66
C VAL A 132 0.06 8.97 8.78
N ARG A 133 -0.64 7.88 8.46
CA ARG A 133 -1.40 7.06 9.41
C ARG A 133 -0.98 5.60 9.26
N ASN A 134 -0.72 4.92 10.38
CA ASN A 134 -0.46 3.48 10.39
C ASN A 134 -1.67 2.70 10.92
N LEU A 135 -1.97 1.57 10.30
CA LEU A 135 -2.92 0.57 10.78
C LEU A 135 -2.22 -0.78 10.89
N THR A 136 -2.77 -1.68 11.69
CA THR A 136 -2.31 -3.07 11.79
C THR A 136 -3.43 -4.03 11.41
N SER A 137 -3.07 -5.16 10.82
CA SER A 137 -4.00 -6.23 10.46
C SER A 137 -3.36 -7.60 10.65
N ASN A 138 -4.18 -8.59 11.00
CA ASN A 138 -3.75 -10.00 11.11
C ASN A 138 -4.19 -10.83 9.88
N VAL A 139 -4.81 -10.18 8.90
CA VAL A 139 -5.34 -10.82 7.69
C VAL A 139 -4.89 -10.05 6.45
N THR A 140 -4.90 -10.70 5.29
CA THR A 140 -4.41 -10.14 4.02
C THR A 140 -5.44 -9.29 3.26
N LYS A 141 -6.43 -8.75 3.99
CA LYS A 141 -7.43 -7.82 3.50
C LYS A 141 -7.76 -6.80 4.58
N THR A 142 -7.85 -5.53 4.23
CA THR A 142 -8.14 -4.48 5.22
C THR A 142 -8.93 -3.36 4.57
N GLU A 143 -10.01 -2.93 5.22
CA GLU A 143 -10.70 -1.70 4.89
C GLU A 143 -10.06 -0.54 5.66
N ILE A 144 -9.67 0.50 4.93
CA ILE A 144 -9.20 1.77 5.47
C ILE A 144 -10.31 2.79 5.28
N THR A 145 -10.81 3.34 6.39
CA THR A 145 -11.90 4.32 6.42
C THR A 145 -11.39 5.73 6.78
N GLU A 146 -12.30 6.70 6.86
CA GLU A 146 -12.01 8.10 7.21
C GLU A 146 -11.06 8.79 6.22
N LEU A 147 -11.10 8.35 4.96
CA LEU A 147 -10.36 8.97 3.87
C LEU A 147 -11.13 10.20 3.34
N ILE A 148 -10.38 11.16 2.80
CA ILE A 148 -10.94 12.38 2.21
C ILE A 148 -11.40 12.06 0.78
N PRO A 149 -12.61 12.45 0.35
CA PRO A 149 -13.11 12.23 -1.01
C PRO A 149 -12.22 12.83 -2.10
N GLY A 150 -12.18 12.18 -3.27
CA GLY A 150 -11.47 12.66 -4.47
C GLY A 150 -9.99 12.96 -4.25
N THR A 151 -9.33 12.29 -3.30
CA THR A 151 -7.97 12.61 -2.87
C THR A 151 -7.02 11.44 -3.12
N MET A 152 -5.79 11.73 -3.56
CA MET A 152 -4.75 10.73 -3.77
C MET A 152 -4.20 10.22 -2.44
N TYR A 153 -4.09 8.89 -2.33
CA TYR A 153 -3.39 8.22 -1.24
C TYR A 153 -2.32 7.28 -1.79
N ASN A 154 -1.21 7.16 -1.06
CA ASN A 154 -0.23 6.10 -1.22
C ASN A 154 -0.37 5.14 -0.03
N PHE A 155 -0.77 3.90 -0.30
CA PHE A 155 -0.90 2.85 0.69
C PHE A 155 0.28 1.91 0.58
N THR A 156 1.03 1.71 1.67
CA THR A 156 2.17 0.77 1.72
C THR A 156 1.91 -0.31 2.74
N VAL A 157 1.99 -1.58 2.35
CA VAL A 157 1.80 -2.72 3.25
C VAL A 157 3.14 -3.39 3.53
N PHE A 158 3.46 -3.58 4.80
CA PHE A 158 4.64 -4.27 5.30
C PHE A 158 4.20 -5.54 6.02
N ALA A 159 4.82 -6.68 5.69
CA ALA A 159 4.72 -7.87 6.51
C ALA A 159 5.62 -7.72 7.75
N VAL A 160 5.12 -8.12 8.91
CA VAL A 160 5.78 -8.00 10.21
C VAL A 160 5.88 -9.40 10.82
N ALA A 161 7.09 -9.78 11.23
CA ALA A 161 7.33 -11.08 11.84
C ALA A 161 6.61 -11.24 13.20
N ALA A 162 6.67 -12.45 13.76
CA ALA A 162 5.97 -12.81 14.99
C ALA A 162 6.41 -12.01 16.24
N ASP A 163 7.56 -11.32 16.18
CA ASP A 163 8.01 -10.40 17.23
C ASP A 163 7.27 -9.05 17.23
N GLY A 164 6.46 -8.77 16.20
CA GLY A 164 5.74 -7.52 16.04
C GLY A 164 6.64 -6.31 15.73
N GLN A 165 7.91 -6.53 15.39
CA GLN A 165 8.90 -5.46 15.19
C GLN A 165 9.71 -5.63 13.90
N THR A 166 10.02 -6.87 13.50
CA THR A 166 10.86 -7.11 12.34
C THR A 166 10.02 -7.00 11.06
N GLU A 167 10.20 -5.89 10.34
CA GLU A 167 9.47 -5.60 9.11
C GLU A 167 10.22 -6.05 7.85
N GLY A 168 9.46 -6.59 6.91
CA GLY A 168 9.89 -6.84 5.54
C GLY A 168 9.92 -5.55 4.71
N GLU A 169 10.19 -5.70 3.43
CA GLU A 169 10.06 -4.59 2.48
C GLU A 169 8.59 -4.25 2.26
N GLY A 170 8.28 -2.94 2.19
CA GLY A 170 6.93 -2.46 1.95
C GLY A 170 6.57 -2.45 0.47
N VAL A 171 5.34 -2.85 0.16
CA VAL A 171 4.79 -2.77 -1.21
C VAL A 171 3.71 -1.71 -1.25
N SER A 172 3.73 -0.85 -2.27
CA SER A 172 2.82 0.31 -2.35
C SER A 172 1.84 0.25 -3.51
N VAL A 173 0.66 0.83 -3.31
CA VAL A 173 -0.32 1.17 -4.36
C VAL A 173 -0.79 2.62 -4.19
N ARG A 174 -0.96 3.33 -5.30
CA ARG A 174 -1.45 4.72 -5.34
C ARG A 174 -2.77 4.79 -6.06
N LEU A 175 -3.74 5.48 -5.48
CA LEU A 175 -5.05 5.69 -6.09
C LEU A 175 -5.75 6.91 -5.48
N TYR A 176 -6.75 7.43 -6.19
CA TYR A 176 -7.67 8.43 -5.68
C TYR A 176 -8.89 7.75 -5.06
N THR A 177 -9.36 8.25 -3.92
CA THR A 177 -10.74 7.99 -3.48
C THR A 177 -11.73 8.60 -4.46
N LYS A 178 -12.95 8.09 -4.51
CA LYS A 178 -14.00 8.69 -5.33
C LYS A 178 -14.39 10.06 -4.78
N PRO A 179 -14.63 11.07 -5.63
CA PRO A 179 -15.33 12.30 -5.22
C PRO A 179 -16.70 11.97 -4.62
N SER A 180 -17.20 12.82 -3.72
CA SER A 180 -18.60 12.73 -3.30
C SER A 180 -19.53 13.07 -4.48
N PRO A 181 -20.76 12.52 -4.50
CA PRO A 181 -21.77 12.94 -5.46
C PRO A 181 -22.02 14.46 -5.34
N VAL A 182 -22.33 15.11 -6.45
CA VAL A 182 -22.74 16.52 -6.43
C VAL A 182 -24.08 16.69 -5.69
N LEU A 183 -24.32 17.85 -5.11
CA LEU A 183 -25.51 18.16 -4.33
C LEU A 183 -26.37 19.19 -5.06
N ASP A 184 -27.66 19.24 -4.72
CA ASP A 184 -28.61 20.26 -5.19
C ASP A 184 -28.61 20.50 -6.72
N LEU A 185 -28.39 19.43 -7.51
CA LEU A 185 -28.41 19.51 -8.96
C LEU A 185 -29.78 19.97 -9.45
N ARG A 186 -29.80 21.14 -10.11
CA ARG A 186 -31.03 21.73 -10.65
C ARG A 186 -30.76 22.57 -11.89
N ALA A 187 -31.81 22.80 -12.68
CA ALA A 187 -31.76 23.78 -13.77
C ALA A 187 -32.11 25.17 -13.24
N GLU A 188 -31.20 26.13 -13.46
CA GLU A 188 -31.47 27.55 -13.21
C GLU A 188 -32.20 28.19 -14.39
N TYR A 189 -31.96 27.69 -15.61
CA TYR A 189 -32.61 28.16 -16.82
C TYR A 189 -32.96 26.98 -17.71
N VAL A 190 -34.17 27.02 -18.26
CA VAL A 190 -34.66 26.08 -19.26
C VAL A 190 -35.14 26.90 -20.44
N GLY A 191 -34.39 26.85 -21.54
CA GLY A 191 -34.70 27.52 -22.79
C GLY A 191 -35.19 26.55 -23.85
N VAL A 192 -35.37 27.10 -25.05
CA VAL A 192 -35.85 26.37 -26.24
C VAL A 192 -34.79 25.39 -26.75
N THR A 193 -33.50 25.77 -26.72
CA THR A 193 -32.38 24.98 -27.24
C THR A 193 -31.18 24.90 -26.28
N SER A 194 -31.31 25.44 -25.07
CA SER A 194 -30.30 25.36 -24.01
C SER A 194 -30.89 25.19 -22.63
N VAL A 195 -30.10 24.61 -21.72
CA VAL A 195 -30.41 24.44 -20.30
C VAL A 195 -29.17 24.80 -19.51
N SER A 196 -29.32 25.62 -18.47
CA SER A 196 -28.24 25.95 -17.53
C SER A 196 -28.43 25.17 -16.25
N LEU A 197 -27.48 24.29 -15.93
CA LEU A 197 -27.45 23.48 -14.72
C LEU A 197 -26.53 24.11 -13.68
N THR A 198 -26.92 23.98 -12.41
CA THR A 198 -26.12 24.35 -11.24
C THR A 198 -26.15 23.19 -10.24
N TRP A 199 -25.08 23.05 -9.47
CA TRP A 199 -24.94 22.08 -8.39
C TRP A 199 -24.03 22.64 -7.30
N ALA A 200 -23.91 21.91 -6.19
CA ALA A 200 -23.00 22.18 -5.09
C ALA A 200 -22.09 20.97 -4.83
N VAL A 201 -20.97 21.18 -4.15
CA VAL A 201 -20.07 20.12 -3.67
C VAL A 201 -19.56 20.52 -2.30
N ASN A 202 -19.59 19.58 -1.35
CA ASN A 202 -19.19 19.81 0.05
C ASN A 202 -17.93 19.02 0.44
N ASP A 203 -17.03 18.80 -0.52
CA ASP A 203 -15.76 18.13 -0.29
C ASP A 203 -14.64 19.15 -0.09
N ASN A 204 -13.76 18.89 0.88
CA ASN A 204 -12.56 19.71 1.10
C ASN A 204 -11.61 19.73 -0.12
N ALA A 205 -11.63 18.66 -0.93
CA ALA A 205 -10.81 18.54 -2.14
C ALA A 205 -11.49 19.07 -3.42
N SER A 206 -12.72 19.61 -3.31
CA SER A 206 -13.57 19.97 -4.46
C SER A 206 -12.95 21.00 -5.42
N ASN A 207 -12.04 21.84 -4.94
CA ASN A 207 -11.29 22.81 -5.77
C ASN A 207 -10.45 22.14 -6.88
N SER A 208 -10.15 20.85 -6.73
CA SER A 208 -9.39 20.08 -7.72
C SER A 208 -10.28 19.30 -8.70
N TYR A 209 -11.60 19.32 -8.50
CA TYR A 209 -12.51 18.49 -9.28
C TYR A 209 -12.80 19.10 -10.65
N THR A 210 -12.98 18.19 -11.60
CA THR A 210 -13.69 18.47 -12.84
C THR A 210 -15.05 17.76 -12.79
N TYR A 211 -15.94 18.10 -13.71
CA TYR A 211 -17.27 17.53 -13.76
C TYR A 211 -17.57 17.02 -15.16
N ARG A 212 -17.99 15.76 -15.26
CA ARG A 212 -18.55 15.19 -16.48
C ARG A 212 -20.07 15.30 -16.43
N ILE A 213 -20.66 15.83 -17.50
CA ILE A 213 -22.11 15.95 -17.66
C ILE A 213 -22.53 15.04 -18.80
N GLU A 214 -23.32 14.03 -18.46
CA GLU A 214 -23.96 13.16 -19.42
C GLU A 214 -25.36 13.69 -19.76
N VAL A 215 -25.63 13.88 -21.04
CA VAL A 215 -26.90 14.39 -21.57
C VAL A 215 -27.54 13.29 -22.38
N VAL A 216 -28.66 12.75 -21.87
CA VAL A 216 -29.36 11.63 -22.48
C VAL A 216 -30.74 12.07 -22.99
N ASN A 217 -31.04 11.71 -24.24
CA ASN A 217 -32.37 11.85 -24.85
C ASN A 217 -32.68 10.58 -25.66
N GLY A 218 -33.58 9.74 -25.16
CA GLY A 218 -33.85 8.44 -25.72
C GLY A 218 -32.58 7.59 -25.73
N THR A 219 -32.11 7.22 -26.92
CA THR A 219 -30.86 6.46 -27.12
C THR A 219 -29.64 7.34 -27.38
N SER A 220 -29.82 8.66 -27.53
CA SER A 220 -28.73 9.60 -27.77
C SER A 220 -28.05 9.97 -26.46
N VAL A 221 -26.72 9.85 -26.41
CA VAL A 221 -25.88 10.19 -25.25
C VAL A 221 -24.80 11.17 -25.70
N ARG A 222 -24.65 12.29 -24.98
CA ARG A 222 -23.59 13.27 -25.19
C ARG A 222 -22.91 13.60 -23.87
N ASN A 223 -21.59 13.50 -23.83
CA ASN A 223 -20.78 13.92 -22.67
C ASN A 223 -20.20 15.32 -22.87
N LEU A 224 -20.20 16.10 -21.79
CA LEU A 224 -19.50 17.38 -21.69
C LEU A 224 -18.61 17.34 -20.44
N THR A 225 -17.59 18.18 -20.41
CA THR A 225 -16.70 18.35 -19.26
C THR A 225 -16.59 19.82 -18.90
N THR A 226 -16.61 20.13 -17.61
CA THR A 226 -16.32 21.47 -17.10
C THR A 226 -15.35 21.38 -15.92
N SER A 227 -14.51 22.40 -15.73
CA SER A 227 -13.43 22.36 -14.75
C SER A 227 -13.61 23.45 -13.71
N ASN A 228 -13.56 23.07 -12.43
CA ASN A 228 -13.53 24.00 -11.29
C ASN A 228 -14.68 25.03 -11.25
N VAL A 229 -15.84 24.67 -11.81
CA VAL A 229 -17.08 25.46 -11.72
C VAL A 229 -18.26 24.52 -11.51
N THR A 230 -19.21 24.91 -10.66
CA THR A 230 -20.40 24.10 -10.33
C THR A 230 -21.65 24.55 -11.11
N LYS A 231 -21.43 25.12 -12.30
CA LYS A 231 -22.47 25.56 -13.22
C LYS A 231 -22.02 25.34 -14.66
N THR A 232 -22.95 24.96 -15.53
CA THR A 232 -22.68 24.83 -16.97
C THR A 232 -23.92 25.10 -17.81
N GLU A 233 -23.73 25.68 -18.99
CA GLU A 233 -24.77 25.81 -20.00
C GLU A 233 -24.61 24.70 -21.05
N ILE A 234 -25.68 23.91 -21.24
CA ILE A 234 -25.75 22.88 -22.27
C ILE A 234 -26.58 23.43 -23.43
N THR A 235 -25.96 23.56 -24.59
CA THR A 235 -26.58 24.09 -25.82
C THR A 235 -26.79 22.99 -26.87
N LYS A 236 -27.49 23.34 -27.96
CA LYS A 236 -27.83 22.45 -29.09
C LYS A 236 -28.82 21.35 -28.69
N LEU A 237 -29.77 21.69 -27.82
CA LEU A 237 -30.87 20.81 -27.43
C LEU A 237 -32.06 20.98 -28.39
N ILE A 238 -32.88 19.94 -28.51
CA ILE A 238 -34.08 19.94 -29.35
C ILE A 238 -35.23 20.56 -28.54
N PRO A 239 -36.01 21.51 -29.11
CA PRO A 239 -37.16 22.12 -28.44
C PRO A 239 -38.23 21.11 -28.00
N GLY A 240 -38.91 21.39 -26.88
CA GLY A 240 -40.02 20.58 -26.37
C GLY A 240 -39.66 19.12 -26.03
N THR A 241 -38.39 18.80 -25.85
CA THR A 241 -37.89 17.43 -25.74
C THR A 241 -37.37 17.12 -24.34
N MET A 242 -37.65 15.93 -23.83
CA MET A 242 -37.18 15.48 -22.51
C MET A 242 -35.70 15.11 -22.58
N TYR A 243 -34.93 15.58 -21.60
CA TYR A 243 -33.55 15.19 -21.38
C TYR A 243 -33.38 14.68 -19.94
N ASN A 244 -32.49 13.70 -19.77
CA ASN A 244 -31.91 13.33 -18.48
C ASN A 244 -30.47 13.83 -18.45
N PHE A 245 -30.18 14.72 -17.51
CA PHE A 245 -28.84 15.28 -17.30
C PHE A 245 -28.24 14.64 -16.05
N THR A 246 -27.10 13.98 -16.18
CA THR A 246 -26.39 13.37 -15.06
C THR A 246 -25.03 14.04 -14.88
N VAL A 247 -24.75 14.56 -13.69
CA VAL A 247 -23.48 15.21 -13.36
C VAL A 247 -22.67 14.30 -12.45
N PHE A 248 -21.43 14.05 -12.84
CA PHE A 248 -20.45 13.27 -12.11
C PHE A 248 -19.28 14.17 -11.72
N ALA A 249 -18.87 14.13 -10.45
CA ALA A 249 -17.61 14.72 -10.02
C ALA A 249 -16.45 13.78 -10.39
N VAL A 250 -15.36 14.36 -10.87
CA VAL A 250 -14.15 13.63 -11.31
C VAL A 250 -12.96 14.21 -10.56
N ALA A 251 -12.17 13.32 -9.95
CA ALA A 251 -11.00 13.70 -9.16
C ALA A 251 -9.91 14.35 -10.03
N ALA A 252 -8.85 14.84 -9.37
CA ALA A 252 -7.77 15.58 -10.03
C ALA A 252 -6.98 14.75 -11.09
N ASP A 253 -7.08 13.43 -11.08
CA ASP A 253 -6.51 12.55 -12.10
C ASP A 253 -7.28 12.56 -13.42
N GLY A 254 -8.48 13.16 -13.45
CA GLY A 254 -9.34 13.19 -14.62
C GLY A 254 -9.96 11.84 -14.98
N GLN A 255 -9.83 10.82 -14.12
CA GLN A 255 -10.28 9.45 -14.39
C GLN A 255 -11.17 8.91 -13.27
N THR A 256 -10.88 9.22 -12.02
CA THR A 256 -11.62 8.68 -10.87
C THR A 256 -12.93 9.44 -10.71
N GLU A 257 -14.03 8.78 -11.09
CA GLU A 257 -15.37 9.35 -11.08
C GLU A 257 -16.17 8.93 -9.84
N GLY A 258 -16.88 9.90 -9.26
CA GLY A 258 -17.85 9.71 -8.20
C GLY A 258 -19.20 9.19 -8.70
N GLU A 259 -20.18 9.14 -7.81
CA GLU A 259 -21.55 8.78 -8.19
C GLU A 259 -22.23 9.93 -8.95
N GLY A 260 -22.99 9.59 -9.99
CA GLY A 260 -23.70 10.55 -10.83
C GLY A 260 -25.06 10.94 -10.24
N VAL A 261 -25.34 12.25 -10.20
CA VAL A 261 -26.65 12.78 -9.78
C VAL A 261 -27.41 13.28 -10.99
N SER A 262 -28.71 12.97 -11.07
CA SER A 262 -29.51 13.22 -12.27
C SER A 262 -30.68 14.18 -12.05
N VAL A 263 -30.99 14.98 -13.08
CA VAL A 263 -32.23 15.76 -13.18
C VAL A 263 -32.87 15.55 -14.55
N ARG A 264 -34.21 15.46 -14.58
CA ARG A 264 -35.00 15.27 -15.80
C ARG A 264 -35.91 16.46 -16.03
N LEU A 265 -35.90 16.99 -17.25
CA LEU A 265 -36.75 18.11 -17.65
C LEU A 265 -36.94 18.18 -19.16
N TYR A 266 -37.98 18.90 -19.57
CA TYR A 266 -38.23 19.22 -20.98
C TYR A 266 -37.62 20.58 -21.30
N THR A 267 -37.00 20.72 -22.48
CA THR A 267 -36.73 22.04 -23.05
C THR A 267 -38.03 22.78 -23.34
N SER A 268 -37.98 24.10 -23.38
CA SER A 268 -39.13 24.91 -23.76
C SER A 268 -39.55 24.58 -25.19
N LYS A 269 -40.86 24.62 -25.47
CA LYS A 269 -41.37 24.47 -26.84
C LYS A 269 -40.98 25.68 -27.68
N SER A 270 -40.73 25.46 -28.97
CA SER A 270 -40.64 26.57 -29.92
C SER A 270 -42.02 27.21 -30.06
N GLN A 271 -42.10 28.52 -29.81
CA GLN A 271 -43.27 29.30 -30.20
C GLN A 271 -43.08 29.68 -31.66
N PHE A 272 -43.79 29.00 -32.56
CA PHE A 272 -44.04 29.54 -33.89
C PHE A 272 -45.13 30.61 -33.72
N LEU A 273 -44.80 31.86 -34.06
CA LEU A 273 -45.78 32.91 -34.37
C LEU A 273 -46.33 32.68 -35.79
#